data_AF-A0A382YGU0-F1
#
_entry.id   AF-A0A382YGU0-F1
#
_cell.length_a   1.000
_cell.length_b   1.000
_cell.length_c   1.000
_cell.angle_alpha   90.00
_cell.angle_beta   90.00
_cell.angle_gamma   90.00
#
_symmetry.space_group_name_H-M   'P 1'
#
loop_
_entity.id
_entity.type
_entity.pdbx_description
1 polymer ?
#
loop_
_entity_poly.entity_id
_entity_poly.type
_entity_poly.pdbx_seq_one_letter_code
_entity_poly.pdbx_strand_id
1 'polypeptide(L)'
;MSDSIRIRQARLLKMSIRLADDESLSPEDRQFLADALRSISSGADAKEALDVKAKRGERTSKASQQAQVNAVNRKRMVCSWMFVAMQPIEKDGQGKRFEEAAGEIGEEKLNAFGLTEETIKTYWNRNPELRHAFFTLTD
;
A
#
# COMPACT_ATOMS: atom_id res chain seq x y z
N MET A 1 6.33 8.64 -14.94
CA MET A 1 5.81 8.15 -13.64
C MET A 1 6.35 9.09 -12.56
N SER A 2 5.48 9.69 -11.75
CA SER A 2 5.96 10.50 -10.62
C SER A 2 6.50 9.57 -9.54
N ASP A 3 7.80 9.58 -9.28
CA ASP A 3 8.36 8.89 -8.13
C ASP A 3 7.65 9.35 -6.85
N SER A 4 7.09 8.39 -6.13
CA SER A 4 6.38 8.65 -4.88
C SER A 4 7.35 9.16 -3.82
N ILE A 5 6.88 10.01 -2.91
CA ILE A 5 7.62 10.35 -1.68
C ILE A 5 8.22 9.13 -0.96
N ARG A 6 7.62 7.93 -1.09
CA ARG A 6 8.15 6.68 -0.52
C ARG A 6 9.50 6.29 -1.09
N ILE A 7 9.67 6.36 -2.41
CA ILE A 7 10.93 5.96 -3.07
C ILE A 7 12.05 6.89 -2.61
N ARG A 8 11.73 8.17 -2.46
CA ARG A 8 12.67 9.22 -2.04
C ARG A 8 13.04 9.10 -0.56
N GLN A 9 12.05 8.84 0.31
CA GLN A 9 12.30 8.53 1.72
C GLN A 9 13.07 7.22 1.91
N ALA A 10 12.79 6.19 1.10
CA ALA A 10 13.52 4.92 1.12
C ALA A 10 14.98 5.10 0.68
N ARG A 11 15.24 5.97 -0.30
CA ARG A 11 16.61 6.36 -0.67
C ARG A 11 17.35 7.00 0.51
N LEU A 12 16.73 7.95 1.21
CA LEU A 12 17.33 8.55 2.42
C LEU A 12 17.64 7.50 3.49
N LEU A 13 16.72 6.57 3.75
CA LEU A 13 16.93 5.49 4.72
C LEU A 13 18.08 4.57 4.31
N LYS A 14 18.16 4.20 3.03
CA LYS A 14 19.25 3.37 2.50
C LYS A 14 20.60 4.07 2.69
N MET A 15 20.68 5.37 2.41
CA MET A 15 21.90 6.15 2.66
C MET A 15 22.22 6.21 4.15
N SER A 16 21.25 6.43 5.04
CA SER A 16 21.51 6.50 6.48
C SER A 16 22.02 5.17 7.06
N ILE A 17 21.49 4.04 6.58
CA ILE A 17 21.97 2.70 6.99
C ILE A 17 23.43 2.53 6.58
N ARG A 18 23.76 2.80 5.31
CA ARG A 18 25.14 2.71 4.82
C ARG A 18 26.11 3.59 5.61
N LEU A 19 25.71 4.83 5.90
CA LEU A 19 26.53 5.73 6.69
C LEU A 19 26.72 5.24 8.14
N ALA A 20 25.71 4.58 8.72
CA ALA A 20 25.80 4.01 10.06
C ALA A 20 26.68 2.76 10.11
N ASP A 21 26.71 1.98 9.03
CA ASP A 21 27.49 0.76 8.88
C ASP A 21 28.92 1.02 8.34
N ASP A 22 29.35 2.29 8.30
CA ASP A 22 30.63 2.75 7.70
C ASP A 22 30.84 2.30 6.23
N GLU A 23 29.75 2.02 5.51
CA GLU A 23 29.76 1.66 4.10
C GLU A 23 29.85 2.90 3.20
N SER A 24 30.47 2.72 2.04
CA SER A 24 30.54 3.77 1.02
C SER A 24 29.20 3.98 0.30
N LEU A 25 28.79 5.24 0.21
CA LEU A 25 27.69 5.65 -0.67
C LEU A 25 28.11 5.56 -2.13
N SER A 26 27.15 5.35 -3.03
CA SER A 26 27.41 5.51 -4.46
C SER A 26 27.85 6.96 -4.75
N PRO A 27 28.60 7.21 -5.84
CA PRO A 27 28.99 8.57 -6.21
C PRO A 27 27.78 9.51 -6.34
N GLU A 28 26.67 9.01 -6.87
CA GLU A 28 25.42 9.73 -7.05
C GLU A 28 24.74 10.09 -5.71
N ASP A 29 24.66 9.13 -4.79
CA ASP A 29 24.06 9.33 -3.45
C ASP A 29 24.90 10.25 -2.58
N ARG A 30 26.23 10.12 -2.67
CA ARG A 30 27.17 11.01 -1.99
C ARG A 30 27.04 12.45 -2.50
N GLN A 31 27.02 12.65 -3.82
CA GLN A 31 26.89 13.98 -4.41
C GLN A 31 25.54 14.61 -4.03
N PHE A 32 24.45 13.85 -4.17
CA PHE A 32 23.12 14.26 -3.76
C PHE A 32 23.10 14.74 -2.30
N LEU A 33 23.63 13.94 -1.37
CA LEU A 33 23.61 14.28 0.05
C LEU A 33 24.48 15.52 0.36
N ALA A 34 25.65 15.63 -0.27
CA ALA A 34 26.53 16.78 -0.11
C ALA A 34 25.86 18.09 -0.59
N ASP A 35 25.21 18.06 -1.75
CA ASP A 35 24.53 19.23 -2.31
C ASP A 35 23.29 19.61 -1.49
N ALA A 36 22.53 18.62 -1.02
CA ALA A 36 21.39 18.85 -0.13
C ALA A 36 21.82 19.52 1.18
N LEU A 37 22.87 19.00 1.83
CA LEU A 37 23.38 19.55 3.09
C LEU A 37 23.94 20.97 2.92
N ARG A 38 24.67 21.25 1.83
CA ARG A 38 25.16 22.61 1.49
C ARG A 38 24.01 23.58 1.25
N SER A 39 22.97 23.14 0.57
CA SER A 39 21.79 23.97 0.30
C SER A 39 21.06 24.30 1.59
N ILE A 40 20.88 23.30 2.47
CA ILE A 40 20.26 23.49 3.79
C ILE A 40 21.09 24.45 4.65
N SER A 41 22.41 24.31 4.68
CA SER A 41 23.27 25.24 5.43
C SER A 41 23.20 26.68 4.91
N SER A 42 22.78 26.85 3.66
CA SER A 42 22.58 28.17 3.02
C SER A 42 21.14 28.71 3.19
N GLY A 43 20.30 28.02 3.97
CA GLY A 43 18.93 28.46 4.28
C GLY A 43 17.82 27.87 3.40
N ALA A 44 18.12 26.87 2.55
CA ALA A 44 17.09 26.20 1.75
C ALA A 44 16.17 25.32 2.62
N ASP A 45 14.92 25.13 2.18
CA ASP A 45 13.99 24.21 2.85
C ASP A 45 14.50 22.77 2.78
N ALA A 46 14.58 22.11 3.93
CA ALA A 46 15.14 20.76 4.02
C ALA A 46 14.30 19.70 3.28
N LYS A 47 12.97 19.89 3.17
CA LYS A 47 12.12 18.92 2.45
C LYS A 47 12.34 19.04 0.96
N GLU A 48 12.59 20.23 0.45
CA GLU A 48 12.96 20.44 -0.95
C GLU A 48 14.38 19.94 -1.23
N ALA A 49 15.37 20.32 -0.41
CA ALA A 49 16.76 19.95 -0.61
C ALA A 49 17.00 18.42 -0.54
N LEU A 50 16.28 17.72 0.34
CA LEU A 50 16.34 16.25 0.44
C LEU A 50 15.33 15.53 -0.47
N ASP A 51 14.62 16.27 -1.34
CA ASP A 51 13.58 15.77 -2.24
C ASP A 51 12.50 14.91 -1.54
N VAL A 52 12.11 15.30 -0.33
CA VAL A 52 11.03 14.65 0.45
C VAL A 52 9.81 15.54 0.63
N LYS A 53 9.70 16.61 -0.15
CA LYS A 53 8.48 17.43 -0.20
C LYS A 53 7.36 16.63 -0.86
N ALA A 54 6.31 16.38 -0.09
CA ALA A 54 5.11 15.72 -0.59
C ALA A 54 4.41 16.57 -1.64
N LYS A 55 3.99 15.94 -2.73
CA LYS A 55 3.10 16.54 -3.72
C LYS A 55 1.69 16.66 -3.14
N ARG A 56 0.87 17.53 -3.72
CA ARG A 56 -0.54 17.66 -3.34
C ARG A 56 -1.23 16.29 -3.44
N GLY A 57 -1.82 15.84 -2.33
CA GLY A 57 -2.48 14.53 -2.24
C GLY A 57 -1.56 13.37 -1.82
N GLU A 58 -0.24 13.56 -1.75
CA GLU A 58 0.65 12.56 -1.17
C GLU A 58 0.56 12.58 0.36
N ARG A 59 0.37 11.40 0.93
CA ARG A 59 0.28 11.20 2.39
C ARG A 59 1.69 11.17 2.98
N THR A 60 1.97 12.07 3.92
CA THR A 60 3.29 12.23 4.54
C THR A 60 3.52 11.34 5.75
N SER A 61 2.48 10.99 6.50
CA SER A 61 2.64 10.19 7.71
C SER A 61 2.67 8.69 7.41
N LYS A 62 3.55 7.96 8.11
CA LYS A 62 3.64 6.49 8.03
C LYS A 62 2.26 5.83 8.24
N ALA A 63 1.48 6.31 9.22
CA ALA A 63 0.13 5.80 9.49
C ALA A 63 -0.83 5.99 8.29
N SER A 64 -0.85 7.18 7.69
CA SER A 64 -1.72 7.47 6.55
C SER A 64 -1.31 6.68 5.30
N GLN A 65 -0.01 6.47 5.12
CA GLN A 65 0.56 5.63 4.07
C GLN A 65 0.20 4.14 4.29
N GLN A 66 0.32 3.63 5.52
CA GLN A 66 -0.04 2.26 5.85
C GLN A 66 -1.54 2.03 5.65
N ALA A 67 -2.38 2.98 6.06
CA ALA A 67 -3.82 2.92 5.82
C ALA A 67 -4.19 2.78 4.34
N GLN A 68 -3.44 3.44 3.43
CA GLN A 68 -3.66 3.30 1.99
C GLN A 68 -3.31 1.89 1.49
N VAL A 69 -2.17 1.34 1.92
CA VAL A 69 -1.76 -0.03 1.57
C VAL A 69 -2.78 -1.03 2.11
N ASN A 70 -3.17 -0.88 3.38
CA ASN A 70 -4.18 -1.73 4.01
C ASN A 70 -5.53 -1.64 3.28
N ALA A 71 -5.93 -0.45 2.82
CA ALA A 71 -7.17 -0.30 2.06
C ALA A 71 -7.11 -1.05 0.71
N VAL A 72 -5.98 -0.97 0.00
CA VAL A 72 -5.77 -1.71 -1.27
C VAL A 72 -5.77 -3.22 -1.02
N ASN A 73 -5.04 -3.67 0.00
CA ASN A 73 -4.94 -5.09 0.35
C ASN A 73 -6.30 -5.64 0.80
N ARG A 74 -7.01 -4.90 1.66
CA ARG A 74 -8.37 -5.27 2.09
C ARG A 74 -9.32 -5.41 0.91
N LYS A 75 -9.29 -4.47 -0.05
CA LYS A 75 -10.10 -4.58 -1.27
C LYS A 75 -9.78 -5.86 -2.06
N ARG A 76 -8.49 -6.18 -2.24
CA ARG A 76 -8.07 -7.41 -2.92
C ARG A 76 -8.55 -8.66 -2.18
N MET A 77 -8.33 -8.73 -0.87
CA MET A 77 -8.73 -9.86 -0.03
C MET A 77 -10.25 -10.10 -0.07
N VAL A 78 -11.05 -9.04 -0.02
CA VAL A 78 -12.52 -9.13 -0.17
C VAL A 78 -12.89 -9.75 -1.51
N CYS A 79 -12.35 -9.24 -2.62
CA CYS A 79 -12.66 -9.78 -3.95
C CYS A 79 -12.19 -11.23 -4.11
N SER A 80 -11.03 -11.59 -3.58
CA SER A 80 -10.51 -12.96 -3.65
C SER A 80 -11.32 -13.92 -2.79
N TRP A 81 -11.75 -13.51 -1.60
CA TRP A 81 -12.61 -14.32 -0.75
C TRP A 81 -13.97 -14.57 -1.44
N MET A 82 -14.59 -13.50 -1.96
CA MET A 82 -15.84 -13.60 -2.73
C MET A 82 -15.70 -14.56 -3.91
N PHE A 83 -14.57 -14.50 -4.62
CA PHE A 83 -14.29 -15.38 -5.76
C PHE A 83 -14.29 -16.86 -5.34
N VAL A 84 -13.57 -17.20 -4.28
CA VAL A 84 -13.48 -18.58 -3.78
C VAL A 84 -14.81 -19.05 -3.18
N ALA A 85 -15.49 -18.20 -2.41
CA ALA A 85 -16.79 -18.50 -1.82
C ALA A 85 -17.84 -18.85 -2.89
N MET A 86 -17.82 -18.13 -4.02
CA MET A 86 -18.75 -18.34 -5.12
C MET A 86 -18.34 -19.45 -6.09
N GLN A 87 -17.09 -19.98 -6.03
CA GLN A 87 -16.72 -21.12 -6.86
C GLN A 87 -17.52 -22.37 -6.44
N PRO A 88 -17.85 -23.28 -7.36
CA PRO A 88 -18.46 -24.56 -7.02
C PRO A 88 -17.60 -25.38 -6.05
N ILE A 89 -18.24 -26.25 -5.26
CA ILE A 89 -17.57 -27.13 -4.31
C ILE A 89 -16.58 -28.05 -5.04
N GLU A 90 -16.91 -28.47 -6.27
CA GLU A 90 -16.06 -29.29 -7.12
C GLU A 90 -14.75 -28.59 -7.55
N LYS A 91 -14.67 -27.28 -7.36
CA LYS A 91 -13.47 -26.46 -7.60
C LYS A 91 -12.86 -25.91 -6.30
N ASP A 92 -13.03 -26.64 -5.20
CA ASP A 92 -12.59 -26.25 -3.86
C ASP A 92 -13.17 -24.90 -3.39
N GLY A 93 -14.33 -24.52 -3.94
CA GLY A 93 -15.10 -23.35 -3.52
C GLY A 93 -16.16 -23.70 -2.47
N GLN A 94 -17.06 -22.74 -2.20
CA GLN A 94 -18.16 -22.94 -1.24
C GLN A 94 -19.55 -23.01 -1.88
N GLY A 95 -19.65 -22.82 -3.20
CA GLY A 95 -20.90 -22.86 -3.95
C GLY A 95 -21.88 -21.74 -3.59
N LYS A 96 -21.42 -20.68 -2.92
CA LYS A 96 -22.29 -19.63 -2.38
C LYS A 96 -22.83 -18.73 -3.48
N ARG A 97 -24.06 -18.28 -3.30
CA ARG A 97 -24.61 -17.21 -4.14
C ARG A 97 -23.96 -15.88 -3.77
N PHE A 98 -23.94 -14.94 -4.72
CA PHE A 98 -23.33 -13.62 -4.54
C PHE A 98 -23.83 -12.90 -3.27
N GLU A 99 -25.14 -12.82 -3.07
CA GLU A 99 -25.75 -12.17 -1.89
C GLU A 99 -25.40 -12.88 -0.58
N GLU A 100 -25.34 -14.22 -0.61
CA GLU A 100 -24.99 -15.02 0.56
C GLU A 100 -23.53 -14.79 0.97
N ALA A 101 -22.62 -14.80 -0.01
CA ALA A 101 -21.21 -14.56 0.20
C ALA A 101 -20.97 -13.12 0.71
N ALA A 102 -21.59 -12.12 0.09
CA ALA A 102 -21.43 -10.73 0.52
C ALA A 102 -21.95 -10.49 1.94
N GLY A 103 -23.14 -11.01 2.25
CA GLY A 103 -23.73 -10.87 3.58
C GLY A 103 -22.97 -11.64 4.66
N GLU A 104 -22.31 -12.76 4.33
CA GLU A 104 -21.50 -13.52 5.29
C GLU A 104 -20.31 -12.72 5.84
N ILE A 105 -19.59 -12.02 4.98
CA ILE A 105 -18.43 -11.19 5.38
C ILE A 105 -18.81 -9.73 5.68
N GLY A 106 -20.08 -9.37 5.53
CA GLY A 106 -20.63 -8.05 5.83
C GLY A 106 -20.74 -7.75 7.33
N GLU A 107 -21.14 -6.52 7.62
CA GLU A 107 -21.22 -5.90 8.94
C GLU A 107 -22.18 -6.61 9.90
N GLU A 108 -23.24 -7.25 9.38
CA GLU A 108 -24.27 -7.93 10.17
C GLU A 108 -23.89 -9.37 10.56
N LYS A 109 -22.80 -9.92 10.01
CA LYS A 109 -22.33 -11.28 10.32
C LYS A 109 -20.88 -11.28 10.78
N LEU A 110 -19.95 -11.77 9.96
CA LEU A 110 -18.55 -11.92 10.39
C LEU A 110 -17.85 -10.58 10.54
N ASN A 111 -18.33 -9.54 9.84
CA ASN A 111 -17.66 -8.24 9.71
C ASN A 111 -16.16 -8.40 9.45
N ALA A 112 -15.79 -9.41 8.66
CA ALA A 112 -14.43 -9.94 8.58
C ALA A 112 -13.41 -8.91 8.10
N PHE A 113 -13.88 -7.89 7.39
CA PHE A 113 -13.07 -6.81 6.84
C PHE A 113 -13.42 -5.42 7.40
N GLY A 114 -14.36 -5.31 8.35
CA GLY A 114 -14.82 -4.00 8.83
C GLY A 114 -15.54 -3.18 7.75
N LEU A 115 -16.29 -3.83 6.87
CA LEU A 115 -16.93 -3.22 5.70
C LEU A 115 -18.42 -3.53 5.68
N THR A 116 -19.19 -2.61 5.12
CA THR A 116 -20.60 -2.87 4.83
C THR A 116 -20.75 -3.84 3.66
N GLU A 117 -21.84 -4.59 3.64
CA GLU A 117 -22.23 -5.50 2.57
C GLU A 117 -22.31 -4.73 1.24
N GLU A 118 -22.86 -3.52 1.25
CA GLU A 118 -22.91 -2.65 0.08
C GLU A 118 -21.51 -2.25 -0.43
N THR A 119 -20.56 -2.01 0.49
CA THR A 119 -19.17 -1.72 0.11
C THR A 119 -18.51 -2.96 -0.50
N ILE A 120 -18.77 -4.14 0.04
CA ILE A 120 -18.28 -5.43 -0.48
C ILE A 120 -18.82 -5.64 -1.91
N LYS A 121 -20.12 -5.46 -2.13
CA LYS A 121 -20.77 -5.55 -3.44
C LYS A 121 -20.16 -4.55 -4.42
N THR A 122 -19.96 -3.31 -3.98
CA THR A 122 -19.32 -2.25 -4.78
C THR A 122 -17.90 -2.64 -5.19
N TYR A 123 -17.09 -3.18 -4.26
CA TYR A 123 -15.73 -3.63 -4.55
C TYR A 123 -15.72 -4.75 -5.58
N TRP A 124 -16.54 -5.78 -5.41
CA TRP A 124 -16.66 -6.87 -6.37
C TRP A 124 -17.04 -6.36 -7.77
N ASN A 125 -18.07 -5.52 -7.86
CA ASN A 125 -18.61 -5.03 -9.13
C ASN A 125 -17.63 -4.13 -9.89
N ARG A 126 -16.91 -3.25 -9.17
CA ARG A 126 -16.01 -2.27 -9.79
C ARG A 126 -14.60 -2.79 -10.10
N ASN A 127 -14.24 -3.98 -9.62
CA ASN A 127 -12.86 -4.49 -9.74
C ASN A 127 -12.85 -5.94 -10.27
N PRO A 128 -13.32 -6.17 -11.52
CA PRO A 128 -13.32 -7.51 -12.12
C PRO A 128 -11.92 -8.13 -12.20
N GLU A 129 -10.88 -7.31 -12.32
CA GLU A 129 -9.49 -7.73 -12.35
C GLU A 129 -9.02 -8.40 -11.05
N LEU A 130 -9.75 -8.21 -9.93
CA LEU A 130 -9.41 -8.78 -8.62
C LEU A 130 -10.19 -10.07 -8.31
N ARG A 131 -11.02 -10.57 -9.23
CA ARG A 131 -11.87 -11.76 -9.04
C ARG A 131 -11.09 -13.05 -9.34
N HIS A 132 -10.02 -13.24 -8.60
CA HIS A 132 -9.20 -14.45 -8.64
C HIS A 132 -8.67 -14.72 -7.24
N ALA A 133 -8.23 -15.96 -7.00
CA ALA A 133 -7.59 -16.32 -5.75
C ALA A 133 -6.26 -15.55 -5.62
N PHE A 134 -6.19 -14.66 -4.63
CA PHE A 134 -4.99 -13.95 -4.25
C PHE A 134 -4.81 -14.11 -2.75
N PHE A 135 -3.74 -14.80 -2.36
CA PHE A 135 -3.32 -14.94 -0.97
C PHE A 135 -1.91 -14.41 -0.86
N THR A 136 -1.69 -13.49 0.08
CA THR A 136 -0.35 -13.05 0.46
C THR A 136 -0.19 -13.34 1.93
N LEU A 137 0.77 -14.20 2.26
CA LEU A 137 1.31 -14.25 3.61
C LEU A 137 2.09 -12.96 3.78
N THR A 138 1.68 -12.16 4.76
CA THR A 138 2.48 -11.01 5.19
C THR A 138 3.40 -11.55 6.26
N ASP A 139 4.71 -11.58 5.97
CA ASP A 139 5.73 -11.78 7.00
C ASP A 139 5.72 -10.60 8.00
#